data_AF-A0A8J7ZWC2-F1
#
_entry.id   AF-A0A8J7ZWC2-F1
#
_cell.length_a   1.000
_cell.length_b   1.000
_cell.length_c   1.000
_cell.angle_alpha   90.00
_cell.angle_beta   90.00
_cell.angle_gamma   90.00
#
_symmetry.space_group_name_H-M   'P 1'
#
loop_
_entity.id
_entity.type
_entity.pdbx_description
1 polymer ?
#
loop_
_entity_poly.entity_id
_entity_poly.type
_entity_poly.pdbx_seq_one_letter_code
_entity_poly.pdbx_strand_id
1 'polypeptide(L)'
;MIETIALLVNAVLQEGTASAPAIPASAGAALAVGLAALGSGYAERGIGAAAVGAIAEDESMFGRGLILTVLPETLVILALVVVFVV
;
A
#
# COMPACT_ATOMS: atom_id res chain seq x y z
N MET A 1 -41.35 18.98 -24.36
CA MET A 1 -40.53 20.18 -24.65
C MET A 1 -39.72 20.62 -23.44
N ILE A 2 -40.30 20.77 -22.25
CA ILE A 2 -39.56 21.11 -21.01
C ILE A 2 -38.55 20.00 -20.61
N GLU A 3 -38.93 18.73 -20.67
CA GLU A 3 -38.01 17.61 -20.37
C GLU A 3 -36.84 17.53 -21.35
N THR A 4 -37.07 17.85 -22.62
CA THR A 4 -36.04 17.89 -23.67
C THR A 4 -35.04 19.02 -23.41
N ILE A 5 -35.52 20.17 -22.93
CA ILE A 5 -34.67 21.29 -22.51
C ILE A 5 -33.88 20.91 -21.26
N ALA A 6 -34.49 20.24 -20.27
CA ALA A 6 -33.78 19.78 -19.08
C ALA A 6 -32.66 18.77 -19.41
N LEU A 7 -32.91 17.83 -20.32
CA LEU A 7 -31.89 16.90 -20.82
C LEU A 7 -30.75 17.61 -21.54
N LEU A 8 -31.06 18.62 -22.37
CA LEU A 8 -30.06 19.43 -23.07
C LEU A 8 -29.23 20.28 -22.10
N VAL A 9 -29.88 20.86 -21.09
CA VAL A 9 -29.22 21.65 -20.03
C VAL A 9 -28.27 20.76 -19.23
N ASN A 10 -28.70 19.56 -18.80
CA ASN A 10 -27.84 18.62 -18.09
C ASN A 10 -26.65 18.14 -18.95
N ALA A 11 -26.87 17.96 -20.27
CA ALA A 11 -25.82 17.57 -21.21
C ALA A 11 -24.82 18.71 -21.48
N VAL A 12 -25.27 19.96 -21.58
CA VAL A 12 -24.42 21.15 -21.78
C VAL A 12 -23.68 21.55 -20.52
N LEU A 13 -24.32 21.43 -19.35
CA LEU A 13 -23.73 21.80 -18.07
C LEU A 13 -22.85 20.70 -17.46
N GLN A 14 -22.80 19.50 -18.06
CA GLN A 14 -22.01 18.36 -17.55
C GLN A 14 -22.25 18.09 -16.05
N GLU A 15 -23.44 18.40 -15.55
CA GLU A 15 -23.78 18.35 -14.13
C GLU A 15 -23.75 16.91 -13.56
N GLY A 16 -23.72 15.90 -14.45
CA GLY A 16 -23.64 14.47 -14.10
C GLY A 16 -22.24 13.89 -13.98
N THR A 17 -21.19 14.59 -14.41
CA THR A 17 -19.80 14.20 -14.12
C THR A 17 -19.37 14.88 -12.83
N ALA A 18 -19.90 14.40 -11.71
CA ALA A 18 -19.29 14.67 -10.42
C ALA A 18 -17.78 14.39 -10.56
N SER A 19 -16.96 15.39 -10.22
CA SER A 19 -15.50 15.34 -10.32
C SER A 19 -14.98 14.27 -9.35
N ALA A 20 -15.09 13.00 -9.73
CA ALA A 20 -14.60 11.89 -8.95
C ALA A 20 -13.08 11.89 -9.06
N PRO A 21 -12.35 11.72 -7.94
CA PRO A 21 -10.90 11.67 -7.98
C PRO A 21 -10.44 10.53 -8.90
N ALA A 22 -9.44 10.80 -9.74
CA ALA A 22 -8.89 9.83 -10.69
C ALA A 22 -8.38 8.54 -10.01
N ILE A 23 -7.97 8.65 -8.74
CA ILE A 23 -7.66 7.53 -7.86
C ILE A 23 -8.69 7.55 -6.73
N PRO A 24 -9.66 6.62 -6.68
CA PRO A 24 -10.53 6.49 -5.52
C PRO A 24 -9.72 6.05 -4.29
N ALA A 25 -10.18 6.42 -3.09
CA ALA A 25 -9.46 6.19 -1.83
C ALA A 25 -9.04 4.72 -1.61
N SER A 26 -9.93 3.78 -1.95
CA SER A 26 -9.66 2.33 -1.86
C SER A 26 -8.53 1.87 -2.80
N ALA A 27 -8.47 2.42 -4.01
CA ALA A 27 -7.37 2.14 -4.94
C ALA A 27 -6.05 2.76 -4.46
N GLY A 28 -6.12 3.97 -3.86
CA GLY A 28 -4.96 4.60 -3.21
C GLY A 28 -4.40 3.76 -2.07
N ALA A 29 -5.26 3.22 -1.20
CA ALA A 29 -4.83 2.31 -0.13
C ALA A 29 -4.24 1.00 -0.65
N ALA A 30 -4.84 0.38 -1.67
CA ALA A 30 -4.29 -0.82 -2.29
C ALA A 30 -2.88 -0.59 -2.86
N LEU A 31 -2.66 0.55 -3.52
CA LEU A 31 -1.35 0.95 -4.02
C LEU A 31 -0.35 1.21 -2.88
N ALA A 32 -0.77 1.90 -1.81
CA ALA A 32 0.07 2.16 -0.66
C ALA A 32 0.57 0.86 0.00
N VAL A 33 -0.34 -0.11 0.23
CA VAL A 33 0.03 -1.42 0.78
C VAL A 33 0.94 -2.19 -0.17
N GLY A 34 0.63 -2.22 -1.47
CA GLY A 34 1.45 -2.92 -2.45
C GLY A 34 2.88 -2.40 -2.51
N LEU A 35 3.05 -1.06 -2.53
CA LEU A 35 4.37 -0.44 -2.55
C LEU A 35 5.13 -0.62 -1.23
N ALA A 36 4.44 -0.53 -0.09
CA ALA A 36 5.01 -0.81 1.22
C ALA A 36 5.53 -2.25 1.31
N ALA A 37 4.74 -3.23 0.86
CA ALA A 37 5.11 -4.64 0.85
C ALA A 37 6.32 -4.91 -0.06
N LEU A 38 6.36 -4.31 -1.26
CA LEU A 38 7.49 -4.42 -2.17
C LEU A 38 8.77 -3.83 -1.57
N GLY A 39 8.67 -2.66 -0.91
CA GLY A 39 9.81 -2.03 -0.23
C GLY A 39 10.33 -2.86 0.93
N SER A 40 9.43 -3.43 1.75
CA SER A 40 9.79 -4.31 2.87
C SER A 40 10.51 -5.56 2.39
N GLY A 41 9.96 -6.28 1.42
CA GLY A 41 10.58 -7.48 0.88
C GLY A 41 11.95 -7.18 0.22
N TYR A 42 12.10 -6.01 -0.41
CA TYR A 42 13.40 -5.58 -0.93
C TYR A 42 14.44 -5.34 0.18
N ALA A 43 14.04 -4.81 1.33
CA ALA A 43 14.92 -4.66 2.48
C ALA A 43 15.26 -6.01 3.11
N GLU A 44 14.26 -6.88 3.28
CA GLU A 44 14.44 -8.22 3.86
C GLU A 44 15.39 -9.10 3.06
N ARG A 45 15.48 -8.95 1.73
CA ARG A 45 16.39 -9.76 0.90
C ARG A 45 17.84 -9.72 1.40
N GLY A 46 18.29 -8.56 1.88
CA GLY A 46 19.65 -8.37 2.38
C GLY A 46 19.78 -8.78 3.84
N ILE A 47 18.78 -8.41 4.65
CA ILE A 47 18.76 -8.69 6.09
C ILE A 47 18.68 -10.20 6.34
N GLY A 48 17.81 -10.91 5.62
CA GLY A 48 17.66 -12.36 5.74
C GLY A 48 18.92 -13.11 5.32
N ALA A 49 19.56 -12.71 4.21
CA ALA A 49 20.83 -13.31 3.77
C ALA A 49 21.94 -13.11 4.82
N ALA A 50 22.05 -11.90 5.39
CA ALA A 50 23.02 -11.61 6.44
C ALA A 50 22.72 -12.35 7.75
N ALA A 51 21.45 -12.43 8.14
CA ALA A 51 21.02 -13.14 9.34
C ALA A 51 21.33 -14.64 9.26
N VAL A 52 21.00 -15.28 8.14
CA VAL A 52 21.31 -16.72 7.94
C VAL A 52 22.82 -16.95 7.90
N GLY A 53 23.58 -16.07 7.25
CA GLY A 53 25.05 -16.13 7.27
C GLY A 53 25.63 -16.04 8.69
N ALA A 54 25.15 -15.09 9.50
CA ALA A 54 25.58 -14.94 10.88
C ALA A 54 25.19 -16.14 11.75
N ILE A 55 24.00 -16.73 11.54
CA ILE A 55 23.56 -17.95 12.25
C ILE A 55 24.43 -19.15 11.89
N ALA A 56 24.90 -19.23 10.63
CA ALA A 56 25.81 -20.29 10.20
C ALA A 56 27.20 -20.20 10.86
N GLU A 57 27.64 -19.00 11.25
CA GLU A 57 28.87 -18.78 12.02
C GLU A 57 28.67 -18.96 13.53
N ASP A 58 27.54 -18.48 14.06
CA ASP A 58 27.21 -18.51 15.49
C ASP A 58 25.69 -18.67 15.70
N GLU A 59 25.26 -19.83 16.20
CA GLU A 59 23.85 -20.13 16.47
C GLU A 59 23.21 -19.16 17.49
N SER A 60 24.00 -18.55 18.39
CA SER A 60 23.50 -17.57 19.35
C SER A 60 22.96 -16.30 18.68
N MET A 61 23.33 -16.07 17.41
CA MET A 61 22.84 -14.96 16.60
C MET A 61 21.41 -15.16 16.10
N PHE A 62 20.79 -16.35 16.25
CA PHE A 62 19.42 -16.61 15.80
C PHE A 62 18.41 -15.55 16.27
N GLY A 63 18.41 -15.25 17.57
CA GLY A 63 17.46 -14.28 18.13
C GLY A 63 17.66 -12.87 17.58
N ARG A 64 18.93 -12.44 17.42
CA ARG A 64 19.27 -11.14 16.83
C ARG A 64 18.92 -11.10 15.36
N GLY A 65 19.25 -12.15 14.61
CA GLY A 65 18.91 -12.30 13.20
C GLY A 65 17.41 -12.13 13.00
N LEU A 66 16.59 -12.88 13.74
CA LEU A 66 15.13 -12.82 13.67
C LEU A 66 14.58 -11.42 13.95
N ILE A 67 15.08 -10.74 15.00
CA ILE A 67 14.65 -9.38 15.33
C ILE A 67 14.97 -8.42 14.18
N LEU A 68 16.17 -8.52 13.58
CA LEU A 68 16.55 -7.64 12.49
C LEU A 68 15.71 -7.91 11.24
N THR A 69 15.40 -9.18 10.93
CA THR A 69 14.57 -9.51 9.76
C THR A 69 13.13 -9.02 9.89
N VAL A 70 12.58 -8.91 11.10
CA VAL A 70 11.20 -8.44 11.37
C VAL A 70 11.05 -6.91 11.37
N LEU A 71 12.16 -6.16 11.46
CA LEU A 71 12.10 -4.68 11.48
C LEU A 71 11.37 -4.07 10.26
N PRO A 72 11.62 -4.52 9.01
CA PRO A 72 10.93 -4.02 7.82
C PRO A 72 9.41 -4.22 7.85
N GLU A 73 8.91 -5.30 8.46
CA GLU A 73 7.48 -5.65 8.50
C GLU A 73 6.65 -4.63 9.27
N THR A 74 7.27 -3.86 10.17
CA THR A 74 6.60 -2.73 10.83
C THR A 74 6.03 -1.74 9.82
N LEU A 75 6.73 -1.48 8.71
CA LEU A 75 6.26 -0.61 7.63
C LEU A 75 5.00 -1.20 6.98
N VAL A 76 5.01 -2.51 6.67
CA VAL A 76 3.89 -3.20 6.05
C VAL A 76 2.66 -3.19 6.95
N ILE A 77 2.84 -3.40 8.25
CA ILE A 77 1.74 -3.35 9.23
C ILE A 77 1.12 -1.94 9.26
N LEU A 78 1.94 -0.89 9.30
CA LEU A 78 1.44 0.49 9.28
C LEU A 78 0.70 0.82 7.99
N ALA A 79 1.21 0.35 6.83
CA ALA A 79 0.54 0.53 5.55
C ALA A 79 -0.79 -0.25 5.48
N LEU A 80 -0.84 -1.47 6.04
CA LEU A 80 -2.04 -2.29 6.09
C LEU A 80 -3.16 -1.62 6.88
N VAL A 81 -2.83 -0.90 7.96
CA VAL A 81 -3.81 -0.13 8.75
C VAL A 81 -4.55 0.88 7.87
N VAL A 82 -3.90 1.47 6.87
CA VAL A 82 -4.52 2.44 5.96
C VAL A 82 -5.74 1.85 5.25
N VAL A 83 -5.71 0.56 4.88
CA VAL A 83 -6.84 -0.12 4.20
C VAL A 83 -8.10 -0.17 5.06
N PHE A 84 -7.95 -0.20 6.39
CA PHE A 84 -9.07 -0.23 7.32
C PHE A 84 -9.58 1.17 7.68
N VAL A 85 -8.78 2.20 7.44
CA VAL A 85 -9.10 3.60 7.80
C VAL A 85 -9.77 4.34 6.64
N VAL A 86 -9.48 3.99 5.39
CA VAL A 86 -10.05 4.63 4.18
C VAL A 86 -11.26 3.90 3.60
#